data_AF-F9U7F6-F1
#
_entry.id   AF-F9U7F6-F1
#
_cell.length_a   1.000
_cell.length_b   1.000
_cell.length_c   1.000
_cell.angle_alpha   90.00
_cell.angle_beta   90.00
_cell.angle_gamma   90.00
#
_symmetry.space_group_name_H-M   'P 1'
#
loop_
_entity.id
_entity.type
_entity.pdbx_description
1 polymer ?
#
loop_
_entity_poly.entity_id
_entity_poly.type
_entity_poly.pdbx_seq_one_letter_code
_entity_poly.pdbx_strand_id
1 'polypeptide(L)'
;MVCPCFTGIAGASVATFFTFLPSFLFILIGAPAIEATRHDLTFTAPLTGITAAVVGVIVNLAVFFAWHVLWPGATKEAPFSGPFEWFSLVLTIGALVALWRFNVGIIPVIAACALAGLGYSFMA
;
A
#
# COMPACT_ATOMS: atom_id res chain seq x y z
N MET A 1 -15.00 -15.61 21.50
CA MET A 1 -14.97 -16.06 20.09
C MET A 1 -15.91 -15.14 19.31
N VAL A 2 -15.38 -14.09 18.67
CA VAL A 2 -16.21 -13.15 17.90
C VAL A 2 -16.38 -13.72 16.50
N CYS A 3 -17.62 -13.75 15.98
CA CYS A 3 -17.87 -14.21 14.61
C CYS A 3 -17.13 -13.29 13.61
N PRO A 4 -16.40 -13.85 12.62
CA PRO A 4 -15.64 -13.07 11.64
C PRO A 4 -16.50 -12.02 10.91
N CYS A 5 -17.79 -12.29 10.68
CA CYS A 5 -18.71 -11.31 10.09
C CYS A 5 -18.87 -10.05 10.95
N PHE A 6 -18.91 -10.18 12.28
CA PHE A 6 -19.08 -9.04 13.19
C PHE A 6 -17.82 -8.17 13.24
N THR A 7 -16.64 -8.79 13.24
CA THR A 7 -15.36 -8.06 13.13
C THR A 7 -15.25 -7.35 11.79
N GLY A 8 -15.72 -7.96 10.69
CA GLY A 8 -15.79 -7.32 9.38
C GLY A 8 -16.68 -6.06 9.38
N ILE A 9 -17.88 -6.15 9.94
CA ILE A 9 -18.81 -5.01 10.06
C ILE A 9 -18.22 -3.91 10.96
N ALA A 10 -17.60 -4.28 12.08
CA ALA A 10 -16.95 -3.32 12.98
C ALA A 10 -15.81 -2.58 12.26
N GLY A 11 -14.93 -3.31 11.55
CA GLY A 11 -13.85 -2.71 10.77
C GLY A 11 -14.35 -1.81 9.65
N ALA A 12 -15.37 -2.24 8.90
CA ALA A 12 -15.97 -1.45 7.84
C ALA A 12 -16.62 -0.16 8.37
N SER A 13 -17.27 -0.23 9.54
CA SER A 13 -17.83 0.94 10.22
C SER A 13 -16.74 1.94 10.60
N VAL A 14 -15.64 1.47 11.20
CA VAL A 14 -14.50 2.33 11.57
C VAL A 14 -13.89 2.99 10.33
N ALA A 15 -13.63 2.23 9.26
CA ALA A 15 -13.11 2.78 8.01
C ALA A 15 -14.08 3.83 7.40
N THR A 16 -15.38 3.59 7.48
CA THR A 16 -16.40 4.53 7.00
C THR A 16 -16.34 5.85 7.78
N PHE A 17 -16.40 5.81 9.11
CA PHE A 17 -16.46 7.01 9.93
C PHE A 17 -15.13 7.78 9.99
N PHE A 18 -13.99 7.09 9.96
CA PHE A 18 -12.68 7.72 10.18
C PHE A 18 -11.83 7.90 8.91
N THR A 19 -12.21 7.32 7.78
CA THR A 19 -11.48 7.49 6.51
C THR A 19 -12.38 8.08 5.43
N PHE A 20 -13.52 7.45 5.14
CA PHE A 20 -14.38 7.85 4.03
C PHE A 20 -15.22 9.09 4.32
N LEU A 21 -15.94 9.12 5.45
CA LEU A 21 -16.80 10.23 5.86
C LEU A 21 -16.05 11.57 5.92
N PRO A 22 -14.88 11.70 6.61
CA PRO A 22 -14.15 12.96 6.62
C PRO A 22 -13.66 13.35 5.23
N SER A 23 -13.16 12.41 4.43
CA SER A 23 -12.70 12.69 3.06
C SER A 23 -13.83 13.21 2.17
N PHE A 24 -15.02 12.61 2.23
CA PHE A 24 -16.19 13.10 1.48
C PHE A 24 -16.64 14.47 1.94
N LEU A 25 -16.65 14.73 3.25
CA LEU A 25 -17.00 16.03 3.79
C LEU A 25 -16.04 17.12 3.28
N PHE A 26 -14.73 16.84 3.28
CA PHE A 26 -13.74 17.77 2.72
C PHE A 26 -13.89 17.96 1.21
N ILE A 27 -14.19 16.90 0.45
CA ILE A 27 -14.42 17.01 -1.00
C ILE A 27 -15.65 17.87 -1.29
N LEU A 28 -16.77 17.64 -0.61
CA LEU A 28 -18.02 18.37 -0.84
C LEU A 28 -17.90 19.84 -0.44
N ILE A 29 -17.25 20.14 0.70
CA ILE A 29 -17.01 21.51 1.15
C ILE A 29 -15.97 22.21 0.28
N GLY A 30 -14.93 21.48 -0.15
CA GLY A 30 -13.82 22.02 -0.94
C GLY A 30 -14.12 22.18 -2.43
N ALA A 31 -15.06 21.42 -2.99
CA ALA A 31 -15.39 21.43 -4.41
C ALA A 31 -15.72 22.82 -4.97
N PRO A 32 -16.56 23.66 -4.33
CA PRO A 32 -16.85 25.02 -4.82
C PRO A 32 -15.62 25.92 -4.88
N ALA A 33 -14.71 25.81 -3.89
CA ALA A 33 -13.48 26.58 -3.84
C ALA A 33 -12.49 26.15 -4.95
N ILE A 34 -12.40 24.84 -5.21
CA ILE A 34 -11.62 24.29 -6.31
C ILE A 34 -12.20 24.74 -7.65
N GLU A 35 -13.52 24.76 -7.81
CA GLU A 35 -14.19 25.16 -9.04
C GLU A 35 -14.00 26.65 -9.35
N ALA A 36 -14.06 27.52 -8.33
CA ALA A 36 -13.80 28.96 -8.47
C ALA A 36 -12.36 29.29 -8.89
N THR A 37 -11.41 28.40 -8.63
CA THR A 37 -9.97 28.60 -8.91
C THR A 37 -9.47 27.83 -10.13
N ARG A 38 -10.38 27.18 -10.90
CA ARG A 38 -10.06 26.38 -12.11
C ARG A 38 -9.33 27.16 -13.21
N HIS A 39 -9.48 28.47 -13.25
CA HIS A 39 -8.88 29.33 -14.28
C HIS A 39 -7.52 29.92 -13.86
N ASP A 40 -7.06 29.63 -12.64
CA ASP A 40 -5.83 30.17 -12.08
C ASP A 40 -4.74 29.10 -12.04
N LEU A 41 -3.74 29.22 -12.92
CA LEU A 41 -2.63 28.25 -13.12
C LEU A 41 -1.76 28.04 -11.86
N THR A 42 -1.95 28.86 -10.84
CA THR A 42 -1.20 28.84 -9.58
C THR A 42 -1.47 27.58 -8.73
N PHE A 43 -2.58 26.86 -8.95
CA PHE A 43 -2.95 25.67 -8.16
C PHE A 43 -2.26 24.36 -8.55
N THR A 44 -1.49 24.34 -9.65
CA THR A 44 -0.76 23.13 -10.05
C THR A 44 0.41 22.83 -9.10
N ALA A 45 1.15 23.85 -8.65
CA ALA A 45 2.34 23.65 -7.82
C ALA A 45 2.03 23.03 -6.43
N PRO A 46 1.03 23.51 -5.66
CA PRO A 46 0.63 22.85 -4.41
C PRO A 46 0.13 21.42 -4.62
N LEU A 47 -0.63 21.18 -5.69
CA LEU A 47 -1.17 19.85 -6.00
C LEU A 47 -0.05 18.86 -6.34
N THR A 48 0.94 19.27 -7.13
CA THR A 48 2.14 18.46 -7.39
C THR A 48 2.90 18.18 -6.09
N GLY A 49 3.03 19.16 -5.20
CA GLY A 49 3.62 18.96 -3.87
C GLY A 49 2.92 17.88 -3.05
N ILE A 50 1.58 17.88 -3.02
CA ILE A 50 0.79 16.84 -2.35
C ILE A 50 1.04 15.47 -3.00
N THR A 51 1.01 15.36 -4.33
CA THR A 51 1.27 14.08 -5.02
C THR A 51 2.67 13.55 -4.72
N ALA A 52 3.68 14.42 -4.68
CA ALA A 52 5.05 14.04 -4.34
C ALA A 52 5.18 13.54 -2.90
N ALA A 53 4.50 14.19 -1.95
CA ALA A 53 4.46 13.75 -0.56
C ALA A 53 3.83 12.36 -0.42
N VAL A 54 2.70 12.12 -1.08
CA VAL A 54 2.00 10.81 -1.04
C VAL A 54 2.86 9.71 -1.67
N VAL A 55 3.46 9.96 -2.84
CA VAL A 55 4.38 8.98 -3.48
C VAL A 55 5.57 8.69 -2.57
N GLY A 56 6.16 9.71 -1.94
CA GLY A 56 7.23 9.53 -0.96
C GLY A 56 6.84 8.64 0.22
N VAL A 57 5.64 8.83 0.77
CA VAL A 57 5.09 7.99 1.84
C VAL A 57 4.88 6.54 1.38
N ILE A 58 4.36 6.34 0.17
CA ILE A 58 4.17 4.99 -0.40
C ILE A 58 5.51 4.25 -0.52
N VAL A 59 6.53 4.93 -1.05
CA VAL A 59 7.88 4.35 -1.17
C VAL A 59 8.48 4.06 0.20
N ASN A 60 8.31 4.95 1.19
CA ASN A 60 8.78 4.72 2.55
C ASN A 60 8.16 3.47 3.18
N LEU A 61 6.83 3.32 3.08
CA LEU A 61 6.13 2.13 3.58
C LEU A 61 6.52 0.87 2.81
N ALA A 62 6.71 0.96 1.48
CA ALA A 62 7.15 -0.17 0.68
C ALA A 62 8.53 -0.68 1.10
N VAL A 63 9.49 0.22 1.33
CA VAL A 63 10.83 -0.13 1.83
C VAL A 63 10.75 -0.70 3.25
N PHE A 64 9.92 -0.10 4.11
CA PHE A 64 9.69 -0.59 5.47
C PHE A 64 9.16 -2.03 5.49
N PHE A 65 8.18 -2.36 4.64
CA PHE A 65 7.66 -3.71 4.53
C PHE A 65 8.66 -4.66 3.89
N ALA A 66 9.34 -4.26 2.80
CA ALA A 66 10.36 -5.08 2.16
C ALA A 66 11.46 -5.48 3.14
N TRP A 67 11.88 -4.55 4.00
CA TRP A 67 12.83 -4.82 5.07
C TRP A 67 12.36 -5.92 6.03
N HIS A 68 11.15 -5.79 6.58
CA HIS A 68 10.59 -6.77 7.53
C HIS A 68 10.29 -8.12 6.89
N VAL A 69 10.00 -8.14 5.58
CA VAL A 69 9.76 -9.36 4.81
C VAL A 69 11.07 -10.10 4.50
N LEU A 70 12.14 -9.37 4.19
CA LEU A 70 13.45 -9.95 3.85
C LEU A 70 14.24 -10.39 5.09
N TRP A 71 14.10 -9.66 6.20
CA TRP A 71 14.66 -10.00 7.50
C TRP A 71 13.57 -10.06 8.58
N PRO A 72 12.91 -11.21 8.75
CA PRO A 72 11.90 -11.41 9.78
C PRO A 72 12.44 -11.25 11.21
N GLY A 73 13.74 -11.50 11.41
CA GLY A 73 14.44 -11.38 12.69
C GLY A 73 15.11 -10.02 12.93
N ALA A 74 14.95 -9.04 12.03
CA ALA A 74 15.56 -7.73 12.18
C ALA A 74 14.99 -7.01 13.41
N THR A 75 15.88 -6.55 14.29
CA THR A 75 15.52 -5.70 15.43
C THR A 75 16.22 -4.35 15.30
N LYS A 76 15.71 -3.28 15.92
CA LYS A 76 16.32 -1.93 15.83
C LYS A 76 17.79 -1.90 16.27
N GLU A 77 18.18 -2.81 17.16
CA GLU A 77 19.55 -2.93 17.69
C GLU A 77 20.46 -3.76 16.76
N ALA A 78 19.88 -4.66 15.97
CA ALA A 78 20.57 -5.52 15.04
C ALA A 78 19.78 -5.57 13.72
N PRO A 79 19.96 -4.56 12.85
CA PRO A 79 19.13 -4.41 11.66
C PRO A 79 19.23 -5.62 10.70
N PHE A 80 20.41 -6.20 10.54
CA PHE A 80 20.60 -7.33 9.63
C PHE A 80 20.68 -8.68 10.35
N SER A 81 20.13 -8.80 11.57
CA SER A 81 20.11 -10.07 12.30
C SER A 81 18.98 -10.98 11.82
N GLY A 82 19.28 -12.28 11.74
CA GLY A 82 18.30 -13.31 11.40
C GLY A 82 18.49 -13.89 9.99
N PRO A 83 17.72 -14.95 9.67
CA PRO A 83 17.77 -15.59 8.37
C PRO A 83 17.25 -14.64 7.28
N PHE A 84 17.91 -14.67 6.13
CA PHE A 84 17.51 -13.89 4.95
C PHE A 84 16.52 -14.69 4.10
N GLU A 85 15.33 -14.14 3.89
CA GLU A 85 14.24 -14.77 3.14
C GLU A 85 14.42 -14.58 1.63
N TRP A 86 15.30 -15.39 1.03
CA TRP A 86 15.61 -15.33 -0.41
C TRP A 86 14.38 -15.57 -1.29
N PHE A 87 13.44 -16.43 -0.86
CA PHE A 87 12.23 -16.74 -1.62
C PHE A 87 11.35 -15.50 -1.80
N SER A 88 11.14 -14.74 -0.71
CA SER A 88 10.43 -13.47 -0.74
C SER A 88 11.15 -12.43 -1.60
N LEU A 89 12.48 -12.41 -1.61
CA LEU A 89 13.25 -11.55 -2.51
C LEU A 89 12.95 -11.86 -3.99
N VAL A 90 12.98 -13.15 -4.37
CA VAL A 90 12.72 -13.58 -5.75
C VAL A 90 11.29 -13.25 -6.16
N LEU A 91 10.30 -13.48 -5.28
CA LEU A 91 8.91 -13.06 -5.54
C LEU A 91 8.80 -11.54 -5.71
N THR A 92 9.46 -10.76 -4.86
CA THR A 92 9.43 -9.29 -4.93
C THR A 92 10.01 -8.78 -6.25
N ILE A 93 11.19 -9.28 -6.64
CA ILE A 93 11.84 -8.93 -7.90
C ILE A 93 10.98 -9.40 -9.09
N GLY A 94 10.45 -10.62 -9.04
CA GLY A 94 9.57 -11.16 -10.07
C GLY A 94 8.32 -10.32 -10.28
N ALA A 95 7.65 -9.92 -9.19
CA ALA A 95 6.49 -9.04 -9.23
C ALA A 95 6.85 -7.66 -9.79
N LEU A 96 7.98 -7.08 -9.37
CA LEU A 96 8.44 -5.78 -9.84
C LEU A 96 8.70 -5.81 -11.36
N VAL A 97 9.35 -6.86 -11.86
CA VAL A 97 9.61 -7.05 -13.29
C VAL A 97 8.31 -7.31 -14.06
N ALA A 98 7.39 -8.13 -13.53
CA ALA A 98 6.10 -8.39 -14.16
C ALA A 98 5.27 -7.10 -14.35
N LEU A 99 5.24 -6.25 -13.33
CA LEU A 99 4.54 -4.97 -13.39
C LEU A 99 5.24 -3.98 -14.32
N TRP A 100 6.56 -3.83 -14.20
CA TRP A 100 7.27 -2.72 -14.86
C TRP A 100 7.70 -3.04 -16.30
N ARG A 101 8.18 -4.27 -16.55
CA ARG A 101 8.65 -4.70 -17.88
C ARG A 101 7.53 -5.26 -18.73
N PHE A 102 6.68 -6.08 -18.14
CA PHE A 102 5.62 -6.81 -18.86
C PHE A 102 4.25 -6.12 -18.79
N ASN A 103 4.11 -5.04 -18.01
CA ASN A 103 2.85 -4.30 -17.82
C ASN A 103 1.67 -5.22 -17.48
N VAL A 104 1.95 -6.30 -16.74
CA VAL A 104 0.91 -7.22 -16.27
C VAL A 104 0.04 -6.48 -15.27
N GLY A 105 -1.28 -6.68 -15.33
CA GLY A 105 -2.21 -6.04 -14.40
C GLY A 105 -1.90 -6.37 -12.93
N ILE A 106 -2.26 -5.46 -12.02
CA ILE A 106 -1.98 -5.62 -10.59
C ILE A 106 -2.66 -6.88 -10.02
N ILE A 107 -3.92 -7.12 -10.40
CA ILE A 107 -4.72 -8.25 -9.90
C ILE A 107 -4.04 -9.61 -10.20
N PRO A 108 -3.66 -9.94 -11.45
CA PRO A 108 -3.00 -11.21 -11.72
C PRO A 108 -1.64 -11.36 -11.05
N VAL A 109 -0.86 -10.28 -10.88
CA VAL A 109 0.41 -10.34 -10.14
C VAL A 109 0.18 -10.69 -8.67
N ILE A 110 -0.80 -10.05 -8.02
CA ILE A 110 -1.17 -10.37 -6.63
C ILE A 110 -1.64 -11.81 -6.53
N ALA A 111 -2.51 -12.27 -7.44
CA ALA A 111 -3.01 -13.65 -7.44
C ALA A 111 -1.86 -14.66 -7.63
N ALA A 112 -0.95 -14.42 -8.57
CA ALA A 112 0.21 -15.29 -8.80
C ALA A 112 1.14 -15.35 -7.58
N CYS A 113 1.44 -14.20 -6.96
CA CYS A 113 2.27 -14.13 -5.76
C CYS A 113 1.59 -14.85 -4.58
N ALA A 114 0.28 -14.68 -4.41
CA ALA A 114 -0.49 -15.34 -3.36
C ALA A 114 -0.49 -16.87 -3.56
N LEU A 115 -0.70 -17.35 -4.78
CA LEU A 115 -0.66 -18.79 -5.09
C LEU A 115 0.75 -19.37 -4.90
N ALA A 116 1.79 -18.65 -5.32
CA ALA A 116 3.18 -19.07 -5.14
C ALA A 116 3.55 -19.14 -3.65
N GLY A 117 3.16 -18.15 -2.85
CA GLY A 117 3.36 -18.15 -1.40
C GLY A 117 2.56 -19.23 -0.69
N LEU A 118 1.31 -19.46 -1.09
CA LEU A 118 0.47 -20.53 -0.56
C LEU A 118 1.09 -21.90 -0.85
N GLY A 119 1.52 -22.15 -2.09
CA GLY A 119 2.20 -23.39 -2.48
C GLY A 119 3.48 -23.63 -1.68
N TYR A 120 4.26 -22.58 -1.45
CA TYR A 120 5.46 -22.65 -0.60
C TYR A 120 5.11 -22.97 0.87
N SER A 121 4.06 -22.36 1.41
CA SER A 121 3.60 -22.61 2.79
C SER A 121 3.08 -24.03 3.04
N PHE A 122 2.67 -24.76 1.99
CA PHE A 122 2.30 -26.18 2.13
C PHE A 122 3.49 -27.14 2.03
N MET A 123 4.64 -26.67 1.51
CA MET A 123 5.86 -27.47 1.33
C MET A 123 6.93 -27.21 2.40
N ALA A 124 6.85 -26.07 3.12
CA ALA A 124 7.69 -25.72 4.27
C ALA A 124 7.05 -26.18 5.59
#